data_AF-A0A1S4DT33-F1
#
_entry.id   AF-A0A1S4DT33-F1
#
_cell.length_a   1.000
_cell.length_b   1.000
_cell.length_c   1.000
_cell.angle_alpha   90.00
_cell.angle_beta   90.00
_cell.angle_gamma   90.00
#
_symmetry.space_group_name_H-M   'P 1'
#
loop_
_entity.id
_entity.type
_entity.pdbx_description
1 polymer ?
#
loop_
_entity_poly.entity_id
_entity_poly.type
_entity_poly.pdbx_seq_one_letter_code
_entity_poly.pdbx_strand_id
1 'polypeptide(L)'
;MLRADADTSLVIKDDEVKSVLKTGLFRTCSSFERELSSLLLEPDLASQANEDKILRTLSDLEWICSLLPKMNLMKDFVSNWIEISGNILKVIEDEKLNSLMWGLKVKLIEMTNKALEAVGYGTVILPAPYRLSLLKFWLPYIRKMKPLLDSKCIAETDFRYKMDEELCMNIEGAIVSMVLALPSNDQAGILAEWMKAEEIQYPDLTDAFELWCYRTKSAKRRLIEGFDGACSDNSDDGTISF
;
A
#
# COMPACT_ATOMS: atom_id res chain seq x y z
N MET A 1 -8.53 32.18 13.33
CA MET A 1 -8.21 31.19 14.38
C MET A 1 -9.49 30.46 14.75
N LEU A 2 -9.73 29.28 14.17
CA LEU A 2 -10.84 28.42 14.60
C LEU A 2 -10.46 27.84 15.95
N ARG A 3 -11.17 28.28 17.00
CA ARG A 3 -11.04 27.76 18.36
C ARG A 3 -11.37 26.26 18.29
N ALA A 4 -10.38 25.40 18.51
CA ALA A 4 -10.61 23.98 18.64
C ALA A 4 -11.67 23.78 19.74
N ASP A 5 -12.79 23.17 19.36
CA ASP A 5 -13.93 22.96 20.23
C ASP A 5 -13.52 22.04 21.40
N ALA A 6 -13.76 22.50 22.63
CA ALA A 6 -13.30 21.82 23.84
C ALA A 6 -13.92 20.42 23.96
N ASP A 7 -15.11 20.22 23.39
CA ASP A 7 -15.84 18.95 23.39
C ASP A 7 -15.19 17.92 22.43
N THR A 8 -14.56 18.38 21.34
CA THR A 8 -13.82 17.49 20.43
C THR A 8 -12.59 16.89 21.11
N SER A 9 -11.96 17.64 22.03
CA SER A 9 -10.78 17.18 22.79
C SER A 9 -11.12 16.10 23.83
N LEU A 10 -12.35 16.13 24.38
CA LEU A 10 -12.81 15.14 25.37
C LEU A 10 -13.09 13.78 24.71
N VAL A 11 -13.77 13.77 23.56
CA VAL A 11 -14.10 12.54 22.82
C VAL A 11 -12.84 11.81 22.32
N ILE A 12 -11.77 12.53 21.97
CA ILE A 12 -10.48 11.94 21.52
C ILE A 12 -9.76 11.19 22.67
N LYS A 13 -10.08 11.49 23.93
CA LYS A 13 -9.51 10.82 25.12
C LYS A 13 -10.38 9.70 25.68
N ASP A 14 -11.57 9.49 25.11
CA ASP A 14 -12.50 8.49 25.58
C ASP A 14 -12.14 7.10 24.99
N ASP A 15 -11.62 6.22 25.85
CA ASP A 15 -11.24 4.86 25.46
C ASP A 15 -12.46 3.98 25.15
N GLU A 16 -13.65 4.31 25.67
CA GLU A 16 -14.89 3.62 25.31
C GLU A 16 -15.28 3.94 23.87
N VAL A 17 -15.24 5.22 23.49
CA VAL A 17 -15.51 5.65 22.10
C VAL A 17 -14.53 5.02 21.12
N LYS A 18 -13.23 4.98 21.46
CA LYS A 18 -12.22 4.30 20.64
C LYS A 18 -12.50 2.80 20.51
N SER A 19 -12.88 2.14 21.60
CA SER A 19 -13.21 0.71 21.60
C SER A 19 -14.41 0.40 20.71
N VAL A 20 -15.47 1.23 20.78
CA VAL A 20 -16.64 1.12 19.90
C VAL A 20 -16.24 1.30 18.45
N LEU A 21 -15.40 2.30 18.13
CA LEU A 21 -14.95 2.55 16.75
C LEU A 21 -14.10 1.40 16.21
N LYS A 22 -13.18 0.84 17.01
CA LYS A 22 -12.41 -0.36 16.64
C LYS A 22 -13.30 -1.56 16.38
N THR A 23 -14.29 -1.78 17.24
CA THR A 23 -15.27 -2.87 17.09
C THR A 23 -16.08 -2.68 15.81
N GLY A 24 -16.52 -1.46 15.52
CA GLY A 24 -17.20 -1.11 14.27
C GLY A 24 -16.33 -1.40 13.06
N LEU A 25 -15.08 -0.93 13.05
CA LEU A 25 -14.11 -1.19 11.99
C LEU A 25 -13.94 -2.69 11.72
N PHE A 26 -13.65 -3.48 12.76
CA PHE A 26 -13.44 -4.93 12.61
C PHE A 26 -14.68 -5.65 12.06
N ARG A 27 -15.87 -5.28 12.56
CA ARG A 27 -17.15 -5.83 12.08
C ARG A 27 -17.40 -5.48 10.63
N THR A 28 -17.17 -4.23 10.22
CA THR A 28 -17.36 -3.79 8.84
C THR A 28 -16.39 -4.50 7.90
N CYS A 29 -15.10 -4.60 8.26
CA CYS A 29 -14.13 -5.34 7.46
C CYS A 29 -14.47 -6.83 7.36
N SER A 30 -14.87 -7.47 8.45
CA SER A 30 -15.28 -8.88 8.44
C SER A 30 -16.53 -9.10 7.58
N SER A 31 -17.50 -8.17 7.63
CA SER A 31 -18.68 -8.26 6.76
C SER A 31 -18.31 -8.09 5.30
N PHE A 32 -17.46 -7.11 4.99
CA PHE A 32 -16.95 -6.88 3.64
C PHE A 32 -16.24 -8.12 3.09
N GLU A 33 -15.31 -8.69 3.84
CA GLU A 33 -14.57 -9.88 3.42
C GLU A 33 -15.50 -11.08 3.18
N ARG A 34 -16.47 -11.30 4.07
CA ARG A 34 -17.47 -12.36 3.92
C ARG A 34 -18.35 -12.15 2.69
N GLU A 35 -18.84 -10.93 2.48
CA GLU A 35 -19.68 -10.58 1.32
C GLU A 35 -18.89 -10.76 0.02
N LEU A 36 -17.66 -10.28 -0.02
CA LEU A 36 -16.74 -10.47 -1.14
C LEU A 36 -16.50 -11.96 -1.40
N SER A 37 -16.20 -12.74 -0.36
CA SER A 37 -15.99 -14.19 -0.50
C SER A 37 -17.22 -14.94 -0.99
N SER A 38 -18.42 -14.48 -0.61
CA SER A 38 -19.67 -15.07 -1.09
C SER A 38 -19.98 -14.77 -2.55
N LEU A 39 -19.37 -13.73 -3.15
CA LEU A 39 -19.65 -13.36 -4.54
C LEU A 39 -19.46 -14.53 -5.50
N LEU A 40 -18.34 -15.25 -5.39
CA LEU A 40 -18.01 -16.32 -6.34
C LEU A 40 -18.97 -17.52 -6.30
N LEU A 41 -19.82 -17.59 -5.27
CA LEU A 41 -20.86 -18.60 -5.09
C LEU A 41 -22.21 -18.17 -5.66
N GLU A 42 -22.39 -16.89 -5.98
CA GLU A 42 -23.64 -16.36 -6.53
C GLU A 42 -23.80 -16.77 -8.00
N PRO A 43 -24.99 -17.24 -8.41
CA PRO A 43 -25.25 -17.65 -9.79
C PRO A 43 -25.33 -16.46 -10.75
N ASP A 44 -25.67 -15.26 -10.26
CA ASP A 44 -25.77 -14.02 -11.04
C ASP A 44 -24.74 -12.98 -10.56
N LEU A 45 -23.48 -13.20 -10.97
CA LEU A 45 -22.37 -12.30 -10.68
C LEU A 45 -22.48 -10.93 -11.34
N ALA A 46 -23.24 -10.82 -12.43
CA ALA A 46 -23.42 -9.56 -13.14
C ALA A 46 -24.52 -8.68 -12.53
N SER A 47 -25.21 -9.17 -11.49
CA SER A 47 -26.26 -8.42 -10.82
C SER A 47 -25.69 -7.14 -10.19
N GLN A 48 -26.20 -5.99 -10.65
CA GLN A 48 -25.89 -4.68 -10.07
C GLN A 48 -26.18 -4.63 -8.56
N ALA A 49 -27.17 -5.39 -8.08
CA ALA A 49 -27.50 -5.45 -6.66
C ALA A 49 -26.36 -6.05 -5.81
N ASN A 50 -25.58 -6.99 -6.36
CA ASN A 50 -24.45 -7.60 -5.68
C ASN A 50 -23.27 -6.62 -5.57
N GLU A 51 -22.96 -5.90 -6.65
CA GLU A 51 -21.93 -4.86 -6.63
C GLU A 51 -22.33 -3.70 -5.69
N ASP A 52 -23.58 -3.22 -5.77
CA ASP A 52 -24.09 -2.14 -4.92
C ASP A 52 -24.02 -2.48 -3.43
N LYS A 53 -24.30 -3.74 -3.07
CA LYS A 53 -24.23 -4.19 -1.67
C LYS A 53 -22.80 -4.07 -1.13
N ILE A 54 -21.81 -4.54 -1.90
CA ILE A 54 -20.41 -4.54 -1.48
C ILE A 54 -19.85 -3.12 -1.48
N LEU A 55 -20.21 -2.32 -2.47
CA LEU A 55 -19.86 -0.90 -2.52
C LEU A 55 -20.38 -0.14 -1.30
N ARG A 56 -21.59 -0.43 -0.81
CA ARG A 56 -22.10 0.15 0.45
C ARG A 56 -21.20 -0.20 1.63
N THR A 57 -20.81 -1.47 1.77
CA THR A 57 -19.92 -1.88 2.86
C THR A 57 -18.54 -1.20 2.77
N LEU A 58 -18.02 -0.99 1.56
CA LEU A 58 -16.80 -0.20 1.35
C LEU A 58 -16.99 1.28 1.64
N SER A 59 -18.15 1.87 1.32
CA SER A 59 -18.48 3.25 1.69
C SER A 59 -18.58 3.44 3.20
N ASP A 60 -19.16 2.47 3.91
CA ASP A 60 -19.19 2.48 5.38
C ASP A 60 -17.78 2.39 5.95
N LEU A 61 -16.92 1.53 5.37
CA LEU A 61 -15.53 1.42 5.77
C LEU A 61 -14.73 2.70 5.49
N GLU A 62 -14.94 3.33 4.33
CA GLU A 62 -14.35 4.62 3.99
C GLU A 62 -14.77 5.70 4.99
N TRP A 63 -16.05 5.75 5.34
CA TRP A 63 -16.57 6.70 6.31
C TRP A 63 -15.90 6.49 7.67
N ILE A 64 -15.77 5.25 8.15
CA ILE A 64 -15.01 4.92 9.37
C ILE A 64 -13.57 5.43 9.24
N CYS A 65 -12.90 5.18 8.11
CA CYS A 65 -11.52 5.61 7.86
C CYS A 65 -11.35 7.14 7.91
N SER A 66 -12.40 7.92 7.61
CA SER A 66 -12.35 9.39 7.78
C SER A 66 -12.29 9.85 9.25
N LEU A 67 -12.68 8.98 10.17
CA LEU A 67 -12.69 9.24 11.61
C LEU A 67 -11.42 8.75 12.31
N LEU A 68 -10.83 7.65 11.84
CA LEU A 68 -9.68 7.01 12.49
C LEU A 68 -8.46 7.94 12.71
N PRO A 69 -8.05 8.82 11.78
CA PRO A 69 -6.95 9.74 12.02
C PRO A 69 -7.19 10.67 13.20
N LYS A 70 -8.44 11.11 13.40
CA LYS A 70 -8.84 12.01 14.49
C LYS A 70 -8.69 11.37 15.87
N MET A 71 -8.66 10.04 15.93
CA MET A 71 -8.55 9.25 17.16
C MET A 71 -7.25 8.44 17.26
N ASN A 72 -6.30 8.65 16.34
CA ASN A 72 -5.05 7.90 16.24
C ASN A 72 -5.24 6.37 16.10
N LEU A 73 -6.27 5.96 15.35
CA LEU A 73 -6.66 4.56 15.15
C LEU A 73 -6.38 4.04 13.73
N MET A 74 -5.65 4.80 12.90
CA MET A 74 -5.31 4.38 11.54
C MET A 74 -4.53 3.06 11.50
N LYS A 75 -3.75 2.77 12.54
CA LYS A 75 -3.03 1.50 12.66
C LYS A 75 -3.96 0.30 12.69
N ASP A 76 -5.12 0.40 13.34
CA ASP A 76 -6.09 -0.70 13.42
C ASP A 76 -6.65 -1.00 12.02
N PHE A 77 -6.95 0.03 11.20
CA PHE A 77 -7.37 -0.17 9.80
C PHE A 77 -6.28 -0.79 8.95
N VAL A 78 -5.07 -0.22 8.97
CA VAL A 78 -3.97 -0.72 8.12
C VAL A 78 -3.65 -2.18 8.46
N SER A 79 -3.62 -2.54 9.74
CA SER A 79 -3.32 -3.91 10.17
C SER A 79 -4.37 -4.88 9.66
N ASN A 80 -5.65 -4.54 9.84
CA ASN A 80 -6.76 -5.36 9.36
C ASN A 80 -6.80 -5.43 7.82
N TRP A 81 -6.53 -4.31 7.12
CA TRP A 81 -6.48 -4.27 5.66
C TRP A 81 -5.42 -5.22 5.10
N ILE A 82 -4.21 -5.22 5.68
CA ILE A 82 -3.13 -6.14 5.29
C ILE A 82 -3.56 -7.60 5.49
N GLU A 83 -4.22 -7.91 6.60
CA GLU A 83 -4.66 -9.27 6.94
C GLU A 83 -5.64 -9.83 5.89
N ILE A 84 -6.64 -9.02 5.50
CA ILE A 84 -7.66 -9.46 4.53
C ILE A 84 -7.24 -9.29 3.06
N SER A 85 -6.14 -8.56 2.78
CA SER A 85 -5.69 -8.22 1.41
C SER A 85 -5.52 -9.45 0.52
N GLY A 86 -4.93 -10.53 1.04
CA GLY A 86 -4.74 -11.77 0.28
C GLY A 86 -6.06 -12.40 -0.17
N ASN A 87 -7.06 -12.40 0.72
CA ASN A 87 -8.39 -12.94 0.41
C ASN A 87 -9.13 -12.03 -0.58
N ILE A 88 -9.01 -10.70 -0.41
CA ILE A 88 -9.58 -9.73 -1.35
C ILE A 88 -9.06 -9.97 -2.76
N LEU A 89 -7.74 -9.99 -2.93
CA LEU A 89 -7.08 -10.15 -4.23
C LEU A 89 -7.44 -11.48 -4.87
N LYS A 90 -7.47 -12.57 -4.08
CA LYS A 90 -7.89 -13.89 -4.56
C LYS A 90 -9.29 -13.89 -5.17
N VAL A 91 -10.22 -13.10 -4.63
CA VAL A 91 -11.58 -13.01 -5.15
C VAL A 91 -11.64 -12.11 -6.38
N ILE A 92 -11.13 -10.89 -6.31
CA ILE A 92 -11.30 -9.90 -7.39
C ILE A 92 -10.48 -10.20 -8.63
N GLU A 93 -9.43 -11.02 -8.49
CA GLU A 93 -8.64 -11.52 -9.62
C GLU A 93 -9.13 -12.87 -10.15
N ASP A 94 -10.23 -13.41 -9.62
CA ASP A 94 -10.89 -14.59 -10.18
C ASP A 94 -11.34 -14.29 -11.62
N GLU A 95 -11.17 -15.27 -12.51
CA GLU A 95 -11.50 -15.15 -13.93
C GLU A 95 -12.94 -14.70 -14.16
N LYS A 96 -13.87 -15.11 -13.28
CA LYS A 96 -15.28 -14.72 -13.34
C LYS A 96 -15.49 -13.21 -13.16
N LEU A 97 -14.59 -12.52 -12.45
CA LEU A 97 -14.66 -11.08 -12.20
C LEU A 97 -13.76 -10.26 -13.12
N ASN A 98 -12.98 -10.89 -14.01
CA ASN A 98 -11.96 -10.20 -14.81
C ASN A 98 -12.53 -9.01 -15.62
N SER A 99 -13.73 -9.14 -16.18
CA SER A 99 -14.41 -8.10 -16.96
C SER A 99 -15.58 -7.40 -16.25
N LEU A 100 -15.83 -7.70 -14.97
CA LEU A 100 -16.96 -7.21 -14.19
C LEU A 100 -16.52 -6.30 -13.02
N MET A 101 -17.51 -5.64 -12.41
CA MET A 101 -17.41 -4.91 -11.15
C MET A 101 -16.28 -3.86 -11.12
N TRP A 102 -16.18 -3.06 -12.17
CA TRP A 102 -15.15 -2.03 -12.29
C TRP A 102 -15.24 -0.98 -11.18
N GLY A 103 -16.45 -0.69 -10.70
CA GLY A 103 -16.67 0.19 -9.55
C GLY A 103 -16.03 -0.36 -8.28
N LEU A 104 -16.26 -1.65 -8.00
CA LEU A 104 -15.61 -2.33 -6.88
C LEU A 104 -14.09 -2.30 -6.99
N LYS A 105 -13.53 -2.59 -8.18
CA LYS A 105 -12.07 -2.62 -8.39
C LYS A 105 -11.42 -1.26 -8.15
N VAL A 106 -12.01 -0.18 -8.66
CA VAL A 106 -11.52 1.18 -8.40
C VAL A 106 -11.68 1.52 -6.91
N LYS A 107 -12.82 1.18 -6.29
CA LYS A 107 -13.05 1.48 -4.87
C LYS A 107 -12.04 0.79 -3.95
N LEU A 108 -11.63 -0.43 -4.28
CA LEU A 108 -10.58 -1.16 -3.56
C LEU A 108 -9.21 -0.48 -3.67
N ILE A 109 -8.89 0.09 -4.83
CA ILE A 109 -7.65 0.85 -5.03
C ILE A 109 -7.69 2.14 -4.19
N GLU A 110 -8.81 2.85 -4.13
CA GLU A 110 -8.98 4.02 -3.27
C GLU A 110 -8.79 3.68 -1.79
N MET A 111 -9.39 2.58 -1.32
CA MET A 111 -9.24 2.12 0.07
C MET A 111 -7.80 1.70 0.38
N THR A 112 -7.15 1.05 -0.59
CA THR A 112 -5.73 0.69 -0.48
C THR A 112 -4.83 1.91 -0.45
N ASN A 113 -5.12 2.94 -1.25
CA ASN A 113 -4.39 4.21 -1.22
C ASN A 113 -4.37 4.79 0.20
N LYS A 114 -5.51 4.82 0.91
CA LYS A 114 -5.55 5.29 2.32
C LYS A 114 -4.59 4.51 3.22
N ALA A 115 -4.46 3.19 3.02
CA ALA A 115 -3.52 2.37 3.78
C ALA A 115 -2.05 2.65 3.36
N LEU A 116 -1.80 2.79 2.06
CA LEU A 116 -0.50 3.12 1.51
C LEU A 116 -0.01 4.47 2.01
N GLU A 117 -0.82 5.53 1.94
CA GLU A 117 -0.48 6.87 2.43
C GLU A 117 -0.20 6.87 3.93
N ALA A 118 -1.05 6.19 4.71
CA ALA A 118 -0.89 6.09 6.15
C ALA A 118 0.48 5.49 6.52
N VAL A 119 0.94 4.47 5.81
CA VAL A 119 2.24 3.82 6.06
C VAL A 119 3.39 4.57 5.41
N GLY A 120 3.23 4.98 4.15
CA GLY A 120 4.26 5.59 3.31
C GLY A 120 4.68 6.96 3.83
N TYR A 121 3.74 7.76 4.34
CA TYR A 121 4.01 9.06 4.94
C TYR A 121 4.22 9.02 6.47
N GLY A 122 4.28 7.83 7.05
CA GLY A 122 4.67 7.65 8.45
C GLY A 122 3.59 7.94 9.50
N THR A 123 2.32 8.16 9.09
CA THR A 123 1.17 8.26 10.02
C THR A 123 1.00 6.96 10.83
N VAL A 124 1.30 5.82 10.22
CA VAL A 124 1.27 4.50 10.83
C VAL A 124 2.65 3.86 10.70
N ILE A 125 3.29 3.61 11.84
CA ILE A 125 4.59 2.94 11.89
C ILE A 125 4.37 1.42 12.00
N LEU A 126 4.86 0.68 11.01
CA LEU A 126 4.81 -0.78 10.96
C LEU A 126 6.21 -1.40 10.83
N PRO A 127 6.42 -2.60 11.41
CA PRO A 127 7.62 -3.39 11.14
C PRO A 127 7.77 -3.67 9.64
N ALA A 128 9.03 -3.81 9.18
CA ALA A 128 9.34 -4.03 7.76
C ALA A 128 8.55 -5.18 7.09
N PRO A 129 8.33 -6.35 7.73
CA PRO A 129 7.56 -7.43 7.12
C PRO A 129 6.12 -7.06 6.73
N TYR A 130 5.45 -6.23 7.54
CA TYR A 130 4.08 -5.78 7.25
C TYR A 130 4.05 -4.76 6.11
N ARG A 131 5.01 -3.83 6.09
CA ARG A 131 5.18 -2.87 4.98
C ARG A 131 5.47 -3.60 3.66
N LEU A 132 6.34 -4.60 3.71
CA LEU A 132 6.64 -5.45 2.56
C LEU A 132 5.40 -6.24 2.09
N SER A 133 4.62 -6.80 3.02
CA SER A 133 3.39 -7.53 2.68
C SER A 133 2.37 -6.65 1.97
N LEU A 134 2.15 -5.42 2.48
CA LEU A 134 1.27 -4.44 1.85
C LEU A 134 1.68 -4.16 0.40
N LEU A 135 2.97 -3.93 0.16
CA LEU A 135 3.49 -3.73 -1.20
C LEU A 135 3.33 -4.98 -2.07
N LYS A 136 3.68 -6.17 -1.56
CA LYS A 136 3.59 -7.43 -2.31
C LYS A 136 2.16 -7.78 -2.74
N PHE A 137 1.18 -7.45 -1.91
CA PHE A 137 -0.23 -7.63 -2.29
C PHE A 137 -0.65 -6.62 -3.35
N TRP A 138 -0.47 -5.33 -3.08
CA TRP A 138 -1.18 -4.31 -3.85
C TRP A 138 -0.41 -3.75 -5.04
N LEU A 139 0.93 -3.72 -5.01
CA LEU A 139 1.72 -3.19 -6.11
C LEU A 139 1.46 -3.94 -7.44
N PRO A 140 1.45 -5.29 -7.49
CA PRO A 140 1.16 -6.00 -8.73
C PRO A 140 -0.25 -5.74 -9.25
N TYR A 141 -1.24 -5.72 -8.34
CA TYR A 141 -2.64 -5.48 -8.69
C TYR A 141 -2.86 -4.07 -9.24
N ILE A 142 -2.33 -3.04 -8.57
CA ILE A 142 -2.43 -1.65 -9.01
C ILE A 142 -1.77 -1.46 -10.38
N ARG A 143 -0.59 -2.05 -10.58
CA ARG A 143 0.12 -2.02 -11.87
C ARG A 143 -0.68 -2.64 -13.00
N LYS A 144 -1.34 -3.78 -12.74
CA LYS A 144 -2.22 -4.44 -13.70
C LYS A 144 -3.48 -3.61 -14.00
N MET A 145 -4.07 -3.00 -12.98
CA MET A 145 -5.37 -2.33 -13.11
C MET A 145 -5.31 -0.99 -13.80
N LYS A 146 -4.29 -0.16 -13.56
CA LYS A 146 -4.20 1.18 -14.18
C LYS A 146 -4.30 1.15 -15.72
N PRO A 147 -3.48 0.40 -16.46
CA PRO A 147 -3.56 0.37 -17.92
C PRO A 147 -4.87 -0.27 -18.42
N LEU A 148 -5.44 -1.24 -17.68
CA LEU A 148 -6.74 -1.83 -18.03
C LEU A 148 -7.88 -0.80 -17.94
N LEU A 149 -7.90 0.01 -16.89
CA LEU A 149 -8.88 1.08 -16.71
C LEU A 149 -8.70 2.17 -17.77
N ASP A 150 -7.46 2.59 -18.05
CA ASP A 150 -7.17 3.59 -19.09
C ASP A 150 -7.63 3.12 -20.47
N SER A 151 -7.30 1.87 -20.83
CA SER A 151 -7.70 1.27 -22.10
C SER A 151 -9.22 1.23 -22.24
N LYS A 152 -9.95 0.87 -21.18
CA LYS A 152 -11.42 0.88 -21.18
C LYS A 152 -12.01 2.29 -21.28
N CYS A 153 -11.44 3.27 -20.57
CA CYS A 153 -11.85 4.66 -20.71
C CYS A 153 -11.68 5.20 -22.14
N ILE A 154 -10.65 4.74 -22.86
CA ILE A 154 -10.43 5.12 -24.27
C ILE A 154 -11.41 4.41 -25.20
N ALA A 155 -11.69 3.12 -24.95
CA ALA A 155 -12.53 2.29 -25.81
C ALA A 155 -14.04 2.52 -25.64
N GLU A 156 -14.50 2.82 -24.43
CA GLU A 156 -15.91 2.88 -24.05
C GLU A 156 -16.28 4.30 -23.56
N THR A 157 -17.02 5.06 -24.37
CA THR A 157 -17.37 6.47 -24.07
C THR A 157 -18.14 6.64 -22.75
N ASP A 158 -18.92 5.64 -22.34
CA ASP A 158 -19.72 5.66 -21.11
C ASP A 158 -18.99 5.07 -19.89
N PHE A 159 -17.74 4.62 -20.05
CA PHE A 159 -16.97 4.00 -18.97
C PHE A 159 -16.37 5.05 -18.03
N ARG A 160 -16.88 5.09 -16.80
CA ARG A 160 -16.57 6.14 -15.81
C ARG A 160 -15.55 5.74 -14.76
N TYR A 161 -15.14 4.48 -14.72
CA TYR A 161 -14.27 3.95 -13.67
C TYR A 161 -12.82 4.18 -14.05
N LYS A 162 -12.15 5.11 -13.36
CA LYS A 162 -10.74 5.41 -13.60
C LYS A 162 -10.03 5.74 -12.30
N MET A 163 -8.71 5.56 -12.32
CA MET A 163 -7.83 6.16 -11.33
C MET A 163 -7.53 7.58 -11.81
N ASP A 164 -8.00 8.59 -11.09
CA ASP A 164 -7.67 9.97 -11.42
C ASP A 164 -6.18 10.28 -11.12
N GLU A 165 -5.73 11.43 -11.61
CA GLU A 165 -4.33 11.84 -11.51
C GLU A 165 -3.89 12.01 -10.04
N GLU A 166 -4.76 12.55 -9.20
CA GLU A 166 -4.50 12.73 -7.76
C GLU A 166 -4.29 11.38 -7.06
N LEU A 167 -5.20 10.43 -7.27
CA LEU A 167 -5.08 9.06 -6.75
C LEU A 167 -3.80 8.40 -7.25
N CYS A 168 -3.44 8.61 -8.52
CA CYS A 168 -2.23 8.01 -9.09
C CYS A 168 -0.97 8.54 -8.41
N MET A 169 -0.85 9.86 -8.28
CA MET A 169 0.28 10.53 -7.63
C MET A 169 0.40 10.13 -6.16
N ASN A 170 -0.72 10.06 -5.44
CA ASN A 170 -0.72 9.69 -4.02
C ASN A 170 -0.21 8.26 -3.79
N ILE A 171 -0.68 7.30 -4.61
CA ILE A 171 -0.23 5.92 -4.56
C ILE A 171 1.27 5.82 -4.87
N GLU A 172 1.72 6.48 -5.93
CA GLU A 172 3.12 6.44 -6.36
C GLU A 172 4.05 7.00 -5.28
N GLY A 173 3.76 8.20 -4.77
CA GLY A 173 4.52 8.84 -3.70
C GLY A 173 4.56 8.00 -2.42
N ALA A 174 3.43 7.40 -2.05
CA ALA A 174 3.35 6.52 -0.88
C ALA A 174 4.18 5.23 -1.05
N ILE A 175 4.13 4.61 -2.23
CA ILE A 175 4.91 3.40 -2.53
C ILE A 175 6.40 3.70 -2.58
N VAL A 176 6.82 4.76 -3.28
CA VAL A 176 8.22 5.21 -3.33
C VAL A 176 8.76 5.43 -1.91
N SER A 177 8.04 6.18 -1.09
CA SER A 177 8.42 6.45 0.30
C SER A 177 8.54 5.16 1.12
N MET A 178 7.60 4.23 0.95
CA MET A 178 7.58 2.96 1.67
C MET A 178 8.73 2.03 1.25
N VAL A 179 9.01 1.93 -0.05
CA VAL A 179 10.15 1.17 -0.60
C VAL A 179 11.45 1.73 -0.03
N LEU A 180 11.67 3.04 -0.10
CA LEU A 180 12.91 3.66 0.39
C LEU A 180 13.17 3.46 1.89
N ALA A 181 12.12 3.17 2.67
CA ALA A 181 12.18 2.88 4.09
C ALA A 181 12.31 1.38 4.42
N LEU A 182 12.29 0.47 3.44
CA LEU A 182 12.50 -0.97 3.66
C LEU A 182 13.99 -1.31 3.85
N PRO A 183 14.32 -2.48 4.42
CA PRO A 183 15.67 -3.03 4.35
C PRO A 183 16.16 -3.18 2.90
N SER A 184 17.48 -3.03 2.67
CA SER A 184 18.05 -3.01 1.31
C SER A 184 17.73 -4.25 0.47
N ASN A 185 17.70 -5.44 1.09
CA ASN A 185 17.36 -6.69 0.38
C ASN A 185 15.89 -6.72 -0.05
N ASP A 186 14.99 -6.19 0.77
CA ASP A 186 13.56 -6.10 0.45
C ASP A 186 13.33 -5.07 -0.66
N GLN A 187 14.05 -3.94 -0.62
CA GLN A 187 14.06 -2.96 -1.73
C GLN A 187 14.48 -3.63 -3.04
N ALA A 188 15.58 -4.39 -3.02
CA ALA A 188 16.09 -5.08 -4.20
C ALA A 188 15.06 -6.05 -4.79
N GLY A 189 14.33 -6.79 -3.95
CA GLY A 189 13.27 -7.69 -4.39
C GLY A 189 12.15 -6.97 -5.14
N ILE A 190 11.60 -5.91 -4.53
CA ILE A 190 10.51 -5.12 -5.14
C ILE A 190 10.96 -4.44 -6.44
N LEU A 191 12.15 -3.83 -6.44
CA LEU A 191 12.68 -3.14 -7.62
C LEU A 191 13.01 -4.11 -8.75
N ALA A 192 13.52 -5.30 -8.43
CA ALA A 192 13.76 -6.34 -9.44
C ALA A 192 12.46 -6.84 -10.08
N GLU A 193 11.39 -6.98 -9.30
CA GLU A 193 10.06 -7.34 -9.82
C GLU A 193 9.45 -6.20 -10.65
N TRP A 194 9.65 -4.95 -10.26
CA TRP A 194 9.24 -3.78 -11.05
C TRP A 194 9.93 -3.71 -12.41
N MET A 195 11.26 -3.89 -12.46
CA MET A 195 12.03 -3.85 -13.71
C MET A 195 11.72 -5.01 -14.68
N LYS A 196 11.19 -6.13 -14.19
CA LYS A 196 10.87 -7.29 -15.04
C LYS A 196 9.59 -7.11 -15.86
N ALA A 197 8.76 -6.12 -15.53
CA ALA A 197 7.58 -5.82 -16.33
C ALA A 197 8.04 -5.30 -17.71
N GLU A 198 7.46 -5.84 -18.79
CA GLU A 198 7.89 -5.58 -20.18
C GLU A 198 7.79 -4.11 -20.62
N GLU A 199 7.09 -3.28 -19.83
CA GLU A 199 7.03 -1.83 -19.98
C GLU A 199 7.18 -1.18 -18.60
N ILE A 200 7.87 -0.02 -18.53
CA ILE A 200 7.89 0.84 -17.34
C ILE A 200 6.47 1.36 -17.14
N GLN A 201 5.67 0.58 -16.42
CA GLN A 201 4.27 0.86 -16.15
C GLN A 201 4.11 1.35 -14.71
N TYR A 202 3.15 2.24 -14.57
CA TYR A 202 2.67 2.76 -13.30
C TYR A 202 2.58 1.68 -12.20
N PRO A 203 2.94 1.99 -10.94
CA PRO A 203 3.55 3.24 -10.48
C PRO A 203 5.01 3.36 -10.91
N ASP A 204 5.46 4.59 -11.20
CA ASP A 204 6.86 4.87 -11.51
C ASP A 204 7.70 4.80 -10.22
N LEU A 205 8.66 3.87 -10.20
CA LEU A 205 9.58 3.68 -9.07
C LEU A 205 11.00 4.13 -9.41
N THR A 206 11.19 4.91 -10.47
CA THR A 206 12.51 5.38 -10.93
C THR A 206 13.27 6.10 -9.82
N ASP A 207 12.63 7.03 -9.11
CA ASP A 207 13.27 7.74 -7.98
C ASP A 207 13.74 6.79 -6.87
N ALA A 208 12.91 5.80 -6.52
CA ALA A 208 13.27 4.80 -5.52
C ALA A 208 14.44 3.93 -6.00
N PHE A 209 14.42 3.54 -7.28
CA PHE A 209 15.44 2.73 -7.91
C PHE A 209 16.79 3.44 -7.97
N GLU A 210 16.83 4.70 -8.42
CA GLU A 210 18.05 5.49 -8.53
C GLU A 210 18.69 5.70 -7.16
N LEU A 211 17.89 6.04 -6.15
CA LEU A 211 18.38 6.24 -4.79
C LEU A 211 18.89 4.94 -4.17
N TRP A 212 18.22 3.80 -4.39
CA TRP A 212 18.70 2.49 -3.98
C TRP A 212 20.03 2.13 -4.66
N CYS A 213 20.15 2.37 -5.97
CA CYS A 213 21.38 2.17 -6.73
C CYS A 213 22.53 3.02 -6.18
N TYR A 214 22.28 4.31 -5.92
CA TYR A 214 23.25 5.22 -5.34
C TYR A 214 23.74 4.73 -3.97
N ARG A 215 22.81 4.39 -3.06
CA ARG A 215 23.12 3.88 -1.72
C ARG A 215 23.95 2.59 -1.79
N THR A 216 23.58 1.67 -2.67
CA THR A 216 24.27 0.38 -2.85
C THR A 216 25.68 0.56 -3.44
N LYS A 217 25.83 1.39 -4.48
CA LYS A 217 27.15 1.73 -5.07
C LYS A 217 28.06 2.41 -4.04
N SER A 218 27.51 3.34 -3.27
CA SER A 218 28.23 4.06 -2.21
C SER A 218 28.68 3.12 -1.09
N ALA A 219 27.82 2.21 -0.64
CA ALA A 219 28.16 1.20 0.36
C ALA A 219 29.27 0.25 -0.13
N LYS A 220 29.20 -0.20 -1.39
CA LYS A 220 30.23 -1.04 -2.00
C LYS A 220 31.59 -0.36 -2.05
N ARG A 221 31.64 0.93 -2.38
CA ARG A 221 32.89 1.71 -2.40
C ARG A 221 33.55 1.76 -1.02
N ARG A 222 32.78 2.12 0.02
CA ARG A 222 33.28 2.18 1.40
C ARG A 222 33.80 0.83 1.89
N LEU A 223 33.15 -0.26 1.47
CA LEU A 223 33.59 -1.60 1.81
C LEU A 223 34.96 -1.90 1.20
N ILE A 224 35.19 -1.58 -0.07
CA ILE A 224 36.47 -1.79 -0.76
C ILE A 224 37.58 -0.93 -0.14
N GLU A 225 37.31 0.36 0.08
CA GLU A 225 38.27 1.29 0.73
C GLU A 225 38.67 0.82 2.13
N GLY A 226 37.72 0.24 2.90
CA GLY A 226 38.01 -0.34 4.20
C GLY A 226 38.91 -1.59 4.15
N PHE A 227 38.89 -2.35 3.06
CA PHE A 227 39.83 -3.47 2.86
C PHE A 227 41.23 -2.98 2.47
N ASP A 228 41.32 -1.98 1.60
CA ASP A 228 42.61 -1.43 1.16
C ASP A 228 43.36 -0.74 2.31
N GLY A 229 42.65 -0.05 3.21
CA GLY A 229 43.24 0.54 4.42
C GLY A 229 43.69 -0.48 5.48
N ALA A 230 43.06 -1.66 5.54
CA ALA A 230 43.46 -2.72 6.49
C ALA A 230 44.68 -3.54 6.00
N CYS A 231 44.92 -3.58 4.69
CA CYS A 231 46.11 -4.21 4.11
C CYS A 231 47.37 -3.33 4.17
N SER A 232 47.23 -2.01 4.25
CA SER A 232 48.38 -1.08 4.34
C SER A 232 48.99 -0.95 5.74
N ASP A 233 48.29 -1.37 6.80
CA ASP A 233 48.74 -1.23 8.20
C ASP A 233 49.59 -2.43 8.70
N ASN A 234 49.92 -3.41 7.85
CA ASN A 234 50.72 -4.59 8.22
C ASN A 234 52.16 -4.59 7.65
N SER A 235 52.68 -3.44 7.23
CA SER A 235 54.04 -3.37 6.65
C SER A 235 54.85 -2.18 7.16
N ASP A 236 54.98 -2.05 8.49
CA ASP A 236 56.05 -1.26 9.09
C ASP A 236 56.27 -1.68 10.55
N ASP A 237 56.88 -2.85 10.75
CA ASP A 237 57.65 -3.10 11.97
C ASP A 237 58.94 -3.85 11.63
N GLY A 238 60.06 -3.29 12.08
CA GLY A 238 61.35 -3.97 12.06
C GLY A 238 62.47 -3.26 11.32
N THR A 239 62.91 -2.09 11.78
CA THR A 239 64.36 -1.84 11.92
C THR A 239 64.67 -0.77 12.98
N ILE A 240 65.01 -1.21 14.19
CA ILE A 240 65.88 -0.44 15.10
C ILE A 240 67.08 -1.33 15.40
N SER A 241 68.23 -0.98 14.83
CA SER A 241 69.53 -1.56 15.17
C SER A 241 70.16 -0.79 16.33
N PHE A 242 70.83 -1.56 17.21
CA PHE A 242 71.62 -1.12 18.37
C PHE A 242 72.63 -0.01 18.07
#